data_AF-A0A4S4AQW8-F1
#
_entry.id   AF-A0A4S4AQW8-F1
#
_cell.length_a   1.000
_cell.length_b   1.000
_cell.length_c   1.000
_cell.angle_alpha   90.00
_cell.angle_beta   90.00
_cell.angle_gamma   90.00
#
_symmetry.space_group_name_H-M   'P 1'
#
loop_
_entity.id
_entity.type
_entity.pdbx_description
1 polymer ?
#
loop_
_entity_poly.entity_id
_entity_poly.type
_entity_poly.pdbx_seq_one_letter_code
_entity_poly.pdbx_strand_id
1 'polypeptide(L)'
;MLKSSPTHRLTGTSFELTSDRRWRNGLIAILVVLVLVVLGAVGVRYFESQLASFAQLARIEGENDRLRGELDSTRMELEMERATRAELKRQVAELNERVSQLNHQLGFFNSQANGSKKPN
;
A
#
# COMPACT_ATOMS: atom_id res chain seq x y z
N MET A 1 -18.25 -63.34 -79.17
CA MET A 1 -17.62 -62.01 -79.38
C MET A 1 -17.38 -61.38 -78.01
N LEU A 2 -16.15 -61.48 -77.48
CA LEU A 2 -15.76 -60.80 -76.25
C LEU A 2 -15.33 -59.37 -76.61
N LYS A 3 -15.97 -58.36 -76.00
CA LYS A 3 -15.59 -56.95 -76.17
C LYS A 3 -14.89 -56.49 -74.88
N SER A 4 -13.59 -56.31 -74.98
CA SER A 4 -12.68 -55.82 -73.95
C SER A 4 -12.95 -54.35 -73.61
N SER A 5 -12.64 -53.98 -72.36
CA SER A 5 -12.84 -52.68 -71.71
C SER A 5 -12.19 -51.48 -72.41
N PRO A 6 -12.58 -50.25 -72.01
CA PRO A 6 -11.56 -49.40 -71.40
C PRO A 6 -12.07 -48.64 -70.17
N THR A 7 -11.47 -48.96 -69.03
CA THR A 7 -11.29 -48.06 -67.90
C THR A 7 -10.36 -46.92 -68.32
N HIS A 8 -10.86 -45.69 -68.32
CA HIS A 8 -10.02 -44.49 -68.36
C HIS A 8 -10.52 -43.56 -67.26
N ARG A 9 -9.94 -43.63 -66.06
CA ARG A 9 -8.96 -42.64 -65.60
C ARG A 9 -9.31 -41.22 -66.06
N LEU A 10 -10.16 -40.56 -65.27
CA LEU A 10 -10.02 -39.13 -65.01
C LEU A 10 -9.54 -38.99 -63.57
N THR A 11 -8.38 -39.58 -63.32
CA THR A 11 -7.46 -39.16 -62.27
C THR A 11 -7.06 -37.72 -62.51
N GLY A 12 -7.02 -36.94 -61.43
CA GLY A 12 -6.18 -35.77 -61.39
C GLY A 12 -6.84 -34.53 -61.97
N THR A 13 -7.91 -34.07 -61.33
CA THR A 13 -7.86 -32.65 -60.97
C THR A 13 -6.72 -32.53 -59.97
N SER A 14 -5.50 -32.31 -60.49
CA SER A 14 -4.49 -31.62 -59.71
C SER A 14 -5.20 -30.36 -59.26
N PHE A 15 -5.53 -30.28 -57.97
CA PHE A 15 -5.76 -29.01 -57.32
C PHE A 15 -4.40 -28.33 -57.27
N GLU A 16 -3.88 -28.02 -58.45
CA GLU A 16 -2.79 -27.13 -58.68
C GLU A 16 -3.37 -25.81 -58.25
N LEU A 17 -3.15 -25.49 -56.97
CA LEU A 17 -3.08 -24.11 -56.52
C LEU A 17 -2.03 -23.46 -57.43
N THR A 18 -2.44 -23.03 -58.61
CA THR A 18 -1.79 -21.96 -59.34
C THR A 18 -1.98 -20.77 -58.43
N SER A 19 -1.11 -20.67 -57.44
CA SER A 19 -1.13 -19.61 -56.44
C SER A 19 -0.79 -18.36 -57.22
N ASP A 20 -1.84 -17.72 -57.73
CA ASP A 20 -1.73 -16.49 -58.49
C ASP A 20 -0.98 -15.51 -57.59
N ARG A 21 0.19 -15.06 -58.07
CA ARG A 21 1.16 -14.32 -57.24
C ARG A 21 0.51 -13.09 -56.61
N ARG A 22 -0.54 -12.55 -57.24
CA ARG A 22 -1.37 -11.45 -56.73
C ARG A 22 -2.22 -11.85 -55.52
N TRP A 23 -2.85 -13.02 -55.54
CA TRP A 23 -3.61 -13.57 -54.42
C TRP A 23 -2.73 -13.89 -53.22
N ARG A 24 -1.56 -14.49 -53.46
CA ARG A 24 -0.58 -14.75 -52.39
C ARG A 24 -0.11 -13.46 -51.73
N ASN A 25 0.19 -12.42 -52.52
CA ASN A 25 0.57 -11.12 -51.98
C ASN A 25 -0.57 -10.45 -51.19
N GLY A 26 -1.82 -10.60 -51.64
CA GLY A 26 -2.99 -10.14 -50.89
C GLY A 26 -3.13 -10.84 -49.53
N LEU A 27 -2.97 -12.16 -49.49
CA LEU A 27 -3.00 -12.93 -48.25
C LEU A 27 -1.86 -12.54 -47.30
N ILE A 28 -0.65 -12.33 -47.83
CA ILE A 28 0.50 -11.84 -47.04
C ILE A 28 0.21 -10.45 -46.48
N ALA A 29 -0.35 -9.53 -47.28
CA ALA A 29 -0.71 -8.19 -46.82
C ALA A 29 -1.74 -8.23 -45.68
N ILE A 30 -2.78 -9.07 -45.81
CA ILE A 30 -3.78 -9.27 -44.76
C ILE A 30 -3.12 -9.84 -43.49
N LEU A 31 -2.24 -10.82 -43.63
CA LEU A 31 -1.53 -11.42 -42.50
C LEU A 31 -0.63 -10.39 -41.79
N VAL A 32 0.08 -9.55 -42.54
CA VAL A 32 0.91 -8.47 -41.98
C VAL A 32 0.05 -7.47 -41.22
N VAL A 33 -1.08 -7.04 -41.79
CA VAL A 33 -2.02 -6.14 -41.12
C VAL A 33 -2.54 -6.78 -39.83
N LEU A 34 -2.92 -8.05 -39.87
CA LEU A 34 -3.40 -8.78 -38.70
C LEU A 34 -2.34 -8.89 -37.61
N VAL A 35 -1.08 -9.17 -37.99
CA VAL A 35 0.04 -9.19 -37.05
C VAL A 35 0.27 -7.81 -36.44
N LEU A 36 0.22 -6.73 -37.22
CA LEU A 36 0.35 -5.36 -36.71
C LEU A 36 -0.77 -4.99 -35.74
N VAL A 37 -2.01 -5.40 -36.03
CA VAL A 37 -3.15 -5.19 -35.13
C VAL A 37 -2.95 -5.96 -33.82
N VAL A 38 -2.52 -7.22 -33.87
CA VAL A 38 -2.24 -8.02 -32.67
C VAL A 38 -1.12 -7.40 -31.86
N LEU A 39 -0.01 -7.00 -32.49
CA LEU A 39 1.10 -6.34 -31.82
C LEU A 39 0.68 -4.99 -31.19
N GLY A 40 -0.13 -4.21 -31.89
CA GLY A 40 -0.71 -2.97 -31.36
C GLY A 40 -1.58 -3.21 -30.14
N ALA A 41 -2.48 -4.20 -30.20
CA ALA A 41 -3.36 -4.56 -29.09
C ALA A 41 -2.58 -5.06 -27.87
N VAL A 42 -1.57 -5.92 -28.09
CA VAL A 42 -0.68 -6.41 -27.02
C VAL A 42 0.14 -5.25 -26.42
N GLY A 43 0.67 -4.37 -27.26
CA GLY A 43 1.39 -3.19 -26.82
C GLY A 43 0.54 -2.30 -25.91
N VAL A 44 -0.68 -1.95 -26.34
CA VAL A 44 -1.61 -1.14 -25.54
C VAL A 44 -1.91 -1.80 -24.20
N ARG A 45 -2.25 -3.10 -24.18
CA ARG A 45 -2.52 -3.82 -22.92
C ARG A 45 -1.33 -3.87 -21.97
N TYR A 46 -0.12 -4.01 -22.51
CA TYR A 46 1.10 -4.00 -21.71
C TYR A 46 1.34 -2.62 -21.08
N PHE A 47 1.15 -1.54 -21.84
CA PHE A 47 1.26 -0.17 -21.33
C PHE A 47 0.21 0.14 -20.26
N GLU A 48 -1.05 -0.26 -20.45
CA GLU A 48 -2.09 -0.09 -19.43
C GLU A 48 -1.75 -0.81 -18.12
N SER A 49 -1.25 -2.05 -18.22
CA SER A 49 -0.88 -2.86 -17.05
C SER A 49 0.30 -2.26 -16.28
N GLN A 50 1.31 -1.76 -16.99
CA GLN A 50 2.44 -1.06 -16.39
C GLN A 50 2.01 0.23 -15.69
N LEU A 51 1.21 1.07 -16.37
CA LEU A 51 0.70 2.32 -15.79
C LEU A 51 -0.16 2.08 -14.54
N ALA A 52 -1.02 1.06 -14.56
CA ALA A 52 -1.80 0.67 -13.39
C ALA A 52 -0.90 0.25 -12.21
N SER A 53 0.19 -0.47 -12.49
CA SER A 53 1.18 -0.89 -11.49
C SER A 53 1.92 0.32 -10.89
N PHE A 54 2.34 1.27 -11.72
CA PHE A 54 2.97 2.51 -11.26
C PHE A 54 2.04 3.37 -10.40
N ALA A 55 0.77 3.50 -10.80
CA ALA A 55 -0.23 4.23 -10.03
C ALA A 55 -0.46 3.59 -8.65
N GLN A 56 -0.46 2.26 -8.59
CA GLN A 56 -0.60 1.52 -7.34
C GLN A 56 0.64 1.69 -6.44
N LEU A 57 1.85 1.66 -7.00
CA LEU A 57 3.09 1.96 -6.28
C LEU A 57 3.09 3.37 -5.71
N ALA A 58 2.77 4.38 -6.52
CA ALA A 58 2.71 5.77 -6.09
C ALA A 58 1.66 5.98 -4.97
N ARG A 59 0.53 5.27 -5.06
CA ARG A 59 -0.49 5.29 -3.99
C ARG A 59 0.05 4.66 -2.70
N ILE A 60 0.69 3.51 -2.77
CA ILE A 60 1.26 2.82 -1.60
C ILE A 60 2.36 3.68 -0.96
N GLU A 61 3.20 4.32 -1.77
CA GLU A 61 4.25 5.22 -1.29
C GLU A 61 3.65 6.44 -0.58
N GLY A 62 2.61 7.06 -1.16
CA GLY A 62 1.87 8.14 -0.52
C GLY A 62 1.18 7.72 0.78
N GLU A 63 0.61 6.51 0.83
CA GLU A 63 0.05 5.95 2.08
C GLU A 63 1.15 5.70 3.12
N ASN A 64 2.34 5.24 2.72
CA ASN A 64 3.47 5.02 3.62
C ASN A 64 3.95 6.34 4.25
N ASP A 65 4.11 7.38 3.44
CA ASP A 65 4.53 8.71 3.92
C ASP A 65 3.49 9.33 4.85
N ARG A 66 2.19 9.16 4.53
CA ARG A 66 1.10 9.59 5.40
C ARG A 66 1.15 8.88 6.76
N LEU A 67 1.32 7.56 6.75
CA LEU A 67 1.40 6.76 7.99
C LEU A 67 2.64 7.09 8.81
N ARG A 68 3.78 7.39 8.17
CA ARG A 68 4.99 7.86 8.85
C ARG A 68 4.75 9.20 9.54
N GLY A 69 4.12 10.15 8.85
CA GLY A 69 3.75 11.44 9.43
C GLY A 69 2.80 11.29 10.62
N GLU A 70 1.79 10.42 10.52
CA GLU A 70 0.90 10.11 11.65
C GLU A 70 1.67 9.49 12.83
N LEU A 71 2.58 8.55 12.57
CA LEU A 71 3.38 7.88 13.60
C LEU A 71 4.30 8.86 14.34
N ASP A 72 4.95 9.78 13.62
CA ASP A 72 5.81 10.80 14.21
C ASP A 72 5.01 11.79 15.07
N SER A 73 3.83 12.20 14.59
CA SER A 73 2.90 13.04 15.35
C SER A 73 2.47 12.37 16.66
N THR A 74 2.01 11.12 16.59
CA THR A 74 1.59 10.35 17.78
C THR A 74 2.75 10.11 18.75
N ARG A 75 3.97 9.89 18.25
CA ARG A 75 5.16 9.80 19.11
C ARG A 75 5.40 11.09 19.87
N MET A 76 5.32 12.24 19.19
CA MET A 76 5.55 13.53 19.83
C MET A 76 4.47 13.86 20.88
N GLU A 77 3.21 13.52 20.60
CA GLU A 77 2.12 13.63 21.57
C GLU A 77 2.38 12.77 22.82
N LEU A 78 2.80 11.51 22.64
CA LEU A 78 3.14 10.61 23.74
C LEU A 78 4.32 11.12 24.58
N GLU A 79 5.33 11.71 23.95
CA GLU A 79 6.47 12.30 24.65
C GLU A 79 6.04 13.53 25.48
N MET A 80 5.19 14.39 24.92
CA MET A 80 4.61 15.52 25.65
C MET A 80 3.76 15.07 26.84
N GLU A 81 2.93 14.03 26.67
CA GLU A 81 2.12 13.49 27.76
C GLU A 81 3.01 12.92 28.87
N ARG A 82 4.06 12.18 28.51
CA ARG A 82 5.04 11.65 29.47
C ARG A 82 5.74 12.75 30.25
N ALA A 83 6.17 13.82 29.57
CA ALA A 83 6.80 14.97 30.20
C ALA A 83 5.84 15.67 31.18
N THR A 84 4.60 15.91 30.74
CA THR A 84 3.54 16.50 31.56
C THR A 84 3.24 15.65 32.80
N ARG A 85 3.16 14.33 32.63
CA ARG A 85 2.95 13.40 33.75
C ARG A 85 4.12 13.41 34.73
N ALA A 86 5.36 13.51 34.25
CA ALA A 86 6.54 13.61 35.11
C ALA A 86 6.51 14.91 35.94
N GLU A 87 6.16 16.02 35.31
CA GLU A 87 6.04 17.31 35.97
C GLU A 87 4.91 17.33 37.01
N LEU A 88 3.73 16.80 36.68
CA LEU A 88 2.63 16.66 37.65
C LEU A 88 3.02 15.78 38.84
N LYS A 89 3.75 14.68 38.62
CA LYS A 89 4.26 13.85 39.73
C LYS A 89 5.20 14.63 40.65
N ARG A 90 6.07 15.47 40.08
CA ARG A 90 6.97 16.34 40.84
C ARG A 90 6.17 17.33 41.69
N GLN A 91 5.17 17.99 41.11
CA GLN A 91 4.31 18.94 41.82
C GLN A 91 3.52 18.28 42.96
N VAL A 92 3.02 17.06 42.75
CA VAL A 92 2.35 16.28 43.82
C VAL A 92 3.31 15.96 44.96
N ALA A 93 4.54 15.55 44.65
CA ALA A 93 5.55 15.27 45.66
C ALA A 93 5.90 16.53 46.48
N GLU A 94 6.10 17.67 45.81
CA GLU A 94 6.38 18.95 46.46
C GLU A 94 5.22 19.40 47.35
N LEU A 95 3.98 19.24 46.89
CA LEU A 95 2.80 19.60 47.68
C LEU A 95 2.66 18.70 48.91
N ASN A 96 2.90 17.40 48.78
CA ASN A 96 2.89 16.47 49.91
C ASN A 96 3.96 16.83 50.95
N GLU A 97 5.16 17.22 50.51
CA GLU A 97 6.21 17.68 51.41
C GLU A 97 5.79 18.95 52.16
N ARG A 98 5.21 19.93 51.47
CA ARG A 98 4.67 21.15 52.10
C ARG A 98 3.59 20.84 53.14
N VAL A 99 2.67 19.93 52.82
CA VAL A 99 1.63 19.48 53.76
C VAL A 99 2.24 18.81 54.99
N SER A 100 3.24 17.95 54.81
CA SER A 100 3.97 17.31 55.91
C SER A 100 4.64 18.35 56.81
N GLN A 101 5.34 19.33 56.23
CA GLN A 101 5.99 20.41 56.97
C GLN A 101 4.99 21.25 57.76
N LEU A 102 3.85 21.63 57.15
CA LEU A 102 2.78 22.37 57.84
C LEU A 102 2.19 21.57 59.00
N ASN A 103 1.93 20.27 58.81
CA ASN A 103 1.43 19.41 59.88
C ASN A 103 2.43 19.30 61.04
N HIS A 104 3.73 19.23 60.76
CA HIS A 104 4.77 19.26 61.79
C HIS A 104 4.79 20.59 62.55
N GLN A 105 4.69 21.72 61.85
CA GLN A 105 4.61 23.05 62.47
C GLN A 105 3.38 23.17 63.37
N LEU A 106 2.20 22.77 62.89
CA LEU A 106 0.96 22.78 63.67
C LEU A 106 1.06 21.88 64.90
N GLY A 107 1.63 20.68 64.77
CA GLY A 107 1.87 19.78 65.89
C GLY A 107 2.78 20.39 66.96
N PHE A 108 3.84 21.07 66.53
CA PHE A 108 4.74 21.80 67.42
C PHE A 108 4.03 22.93 68.17
N PHE A 109 3.28 23.79 67.47
CA PHE A 109 2.51 24.87 68.12
C PHE A 109 1.47 24.34 69.10
N ASN A 110 0.73 23.29 68.75
CA ASN A 110 -0.24 22.65 69.64
C ASN A 110 0.43 22.07 70.89
N SER A 111 1.61 21.46 70.75
CA SER A 111 2.37 20.92 71.88
C SER A 111 2.84 22.01 72.84
N GLN A 112 3.27 23.18 72.33
CA GLN A 112 3.61 24.33 73.17
C GLN A 112 2.39 24.92 73.87
N ALA A 113 1.27 25.08 73.17
CA ALA A 113 0.04 25.63 73.73
C ALA A 113 -0.56 24.74 74.84
N ASN A 114 -0.44 23.43 74.72
CA ASN A 114 -0.86 22.50 75.76
C ASN A 114 0.16 22.35 76.90
N GLY A 115 1.47 22.46 76.61
CA GLY A 115 2.53 22.42 77.62
C GLY A 115 2.57 23.65 78.53
N SER A 116 2.16 24.82 78.03
CA SER A 116 2.01 26.05 78.83
C SER A 116 0.74 26.07 79.70
N LYS A 117 -0.21 25.17 79.42
CA LYS A 117 -1.44 24.97 80.18
C LYS A 117 -1.27 23.88 81.25
N LYS A 118 -0.16 23.90 81.99
CA LYS A 118 0.05 23.04 83.15
C LYS A 118 -0.59 23.70 84.38
N PRO A 119 -1.55 23.05 85.07
CA PRO A 119 -2.24 23.65 86.22
C PRO A 119 -1.32 23.70 87.45
N ASN A 120 -1.28 24.87 88.11
CA ASN A 120 -0.97 24.99 89.53
C ASN A 120 -2.24 24.78 90.34
#